data_AF-A0AAP4FVU3-F1
#
_entry.id   AF-A0AAP4FVU3-F1
#
_cell.length_a   1.000
_cell.length_b   1.000
_cell.length_c   1.000
_cell.angle_alpha   90.00
_cell.angle_beta   90.00
_cell.angle_gamma   90.00
#
_symmetry.space_group_name_H-M   'P 1'
#
loop_
_entity.id
_entity.type
_entity.pdbx_description
1 polymer ?
#
loop_
_entity_poly.entity_id
_entity_poly.type
_entity_poly.pdbx_seq_one_letter_code
_entity_poly.pdbx_strand_id
1 'polypeptide(L)'
;MLPTFRKSLIVAISTSALILTGGIATAQASAADSATYPVRISKVAEDNTSSELKDAHLSLSIPGGDPQTWTSSTSPHEVKLAPGTYTLTETSAPKDYDVAEPISFTVTDKGTIEAPSTVLSFSPVDATPVRAYNDFNDETPHWGQNPYGKNYYVDRDTKNESAAGDEVIYCFNMDLNQPPDSYNYGENIDPDVTGKEVNFTARYVFDGLAQYANTPKVQDPATLALKIRKVIEAGYPNNKKTFGTGLTSTEFRAATQLAVYYWSDSFTLEKIREIVAKDGVDSQKTHGFGRIDTPEGAKVKAAYEKIIAYAEDSNSDSDIVDKNIGVYIPNLSNYQRFISSKDTPQERIPVIAMVDKKTVAPDTPQPKADVKESPAKNPQSDCKKKQVTETFTVTTTPYKWDTASKTWVLDTDKATTEDVNRTREMTDAELQTCTPQPKADVKESPAKNPQSDCKKKQVTETFTVTTTPYKWDTASKTWVLDTDKATTEDVNRTREMTDAELQTCTPQPKAQAKERSLALTGLSSSNLLGIGAAMFAVGVIGLSTRKRSKE
;
A
#
# COMPACT_ATOMS: atom_id res chain seq x y z
N MET A 1 -50.16 17.32 84.19
CA MET A 1 -50.12 15.85 84.23
C MET A 1 -48.78 15.40 83.64
N LEU A 2 -47.87 14.91 84.49
CA LEU A 2 -46.71 14.09 84.11
C LEU A 2 -47.04 12.62 84.53
N PRO A 3 -46.29 11.56 84.14
CA PRO A 3 -44.93 11.56 83.59
C PRO A 3 -44.61 10.55 82.46
N THR A 4 -43.46 10.84 81.86
CA THR A 4 -42.43 10.01 81.22
C THR A 4 -42.11 8.68 81.93
N PHE A 5 -41.83 7.63 81.16
CA PHE A 5 -41.23 6.36 81.64
C PHE A 5 -39.84 6.13 81.03
N ARG A 6 -38.83 6.02 81.91
CA ARG A 6 -37.52 5.38 81.68
C ARG A 6 -37.61 3.89 82.07
N LYS A 7 -36.89 3.01 81.35
CA LYS A 7 -36.47 1.66 81.80
C LYS A 7 -35.01 1.50 81.31
N SER A 8 -33.98 1.61 82.15
CA SER A 8 -33.46 0.71 83.19
C SER A 8 -32.91 -0.63 82.68
N LEU A 9 -31.59 -0.65 82.72
CA LEU A 9 -30.59 -1.70 82.51
C LEU A 9 -30.75 -2.86 83.50
N ILE A 10 -30.60 -4.11 83.06
CA ILE A 10 -30.38 -5.27 83.93
C ILE A 10 -29.08 -5.94 83.48
N VAL A 11 -28.10 -5.90 84.39
CA VAL A 11 -26.82 -6.61 84.32
C VAL A 11 -27.00 -7.95 85.02
N ALA A 12 -26.71 -9.06 84.33
CA ALA A 12 -26.59 -10.38 84.93
C ALA A 12 -25.10 -10.78 84.96
N ILE A 13 -24.55 -10.87 86.17
CA ILE A 13 -23.22 -11.42 86.44
C ILE A 13 -23.39 -12.92 86.66
N SER A 14 -22.72 -13.74 85.85
CA SER A 14 -22.52 -15.17 86.08
C SER A 14 -21.03 -15.41 86.24
N THR A 15 -20.66 -16.12 87.30
CA THR A 15 -19.30 -16.37 87.75
C THR A 15 -18.79 -17.74 87.29
N SER A 16 -17.50 -17.75 86.91
CA SER A 16 -16.52 -18.83 87.06
C SER A 16 -16.63 -20.11 86.22
N ALA A 17 -15.66 -20.32 85.33
CA ALA A 17 -14.59 -21.32 85.55
C ALA A 17 -13.51 -21.17 84.45
N LEU A 18 -12.28 -20.86 84.89
CA LEU A 18 -11.07 -20.85 84.06
C LEU A 18 -10.55 -22.29 83.98
N ILE A 19 -10.62 -22.90 82.79
CA ILE A 19 -9.88 -24.12 82.48
C ILE A 19 -8.82 -23.76 81.43
N LEU A 20 -7.57 -23.61 81.88
CA LEU A 20 -6.41 -23.60 81.01
C LEU A 20 -6.13 -25.03 80.58
N THR A 21 -6.50 -25.37 79.35
CA THR A 21 -5.90 -26.49 78.62
C THR A 21 -5.17 -25.91 77.41
N GLY A 22 -3.84 -26.01 77.45
CA GLY A 22 -2.97 -25.67 76.33
C GLY A 22 -3.28 -26.58 75.14
N GLY A 23 -3.98 -26.01 74.16
CA GLY A 23 -4.02 -26.53 72.79
C GLY A 23 -3.15 -25.61 71.94
N ILE A 24 -2.15 -26.18 71.27
CA ILE A 24 -1.48 -25.51 70.16
C ILE A 24 -2.56 -25.27 69.11
N ALA A 25 -3.06 -24.03 69.04
CA ALA A 25 -3.88 -23.59 67.93
C ALA A 25 -2.95 -23.59 66.72
N THR A 26 -3.00 -24.66 65.93
CA THR A 26 -2.66 -24.57 64.52
C THR A 26 -3.55 -23.46 63.96
N ALA A 27 -2.95 -22.32 63.65
CA ALA A 27 -3.57 -21.32 62.81
C ALA A 27 -3.83 -22.00 61.45
N GLN A 28 -5.00 -22.61 61.31
CA GLN A 28 -5.61 -22.74 60.01
C GLN A 28 -5.82 -21.31 59.55
N ALA A 29 -4.92 -20.84 58.69
CA ALA A 29 -5.19 -19.71 57.83
C ALA A 29 -6.46 -20.08 57.06
N SER A 30 -7.60 -19.59 57.52
CA SER A 30 -8.77 -19.46 56.68
C SER A 30 -8.33 -18.58 55.53
N ALA A 31 -8.27 -19.14 54.32
CA ALA A 31 -8.19 -18.34 53.11
C ALA A 31 -9.37 -17.36 53.17
N ALA A 32 -9.08 -16.11 53.54
CA ALA A 32 -10.03 -15.04 53.38
C ALA A 32 -10.33 -15.01 51.89
N ASP A 33 -11.60 -15.18 51.54
CA ASP A 33 -12.11 -15.02 50.19
C ASP A 33 -11.71 -13.61 49.74
N SER A 34 -10.63 -13.50 48.98
CA SER A 34 -10.07 -12.19 48.62
C SER A 34 -11.06 -11.53 47.68
N ALA A 35 -11.61 -10.38 48.07
CA ALA A 35 -12.57 -9.66 47.25
C ALA A 35 -12.05 -9.49 45.81
N THR A 36 -12.86 -9.87 44.82
CA THR A 36 -12.54 -9.70 43.40
C THR A 36 -13.48 -8.69 42.76
N TYR A 37 -12.99 -7.92 41.80
CA TYR A 37 -13.73 -6.87 41.11
C TYR A 37 -13.83 -7.18 39.60
N PRO A 38 -15.00 -6.94 38.98
CA PRO A 38 -15.16 -7.16 37.55
C PRO A 38 -14.39 -6.10 36.76
N VAL A 39 -13.65 -6.55 35.75
CA VAL A 39 -12.97 -5.71 34.76
C VAL A 39 -13.26 -6.30 33.38
N ARG A 40 -13.57 -5.44 32.42
CA ARG A 40 -13.75 -5.84 31.02
C ARG A 40 -12.53 -5.45 30.22
N ILE A 41 -12.07 -6.36 29.38
CA ILE A 41 -10.99 -6.12 28.42
C ILE A 41 -11.64 -6.00 27.04
N SER A 42 -11.48 -4.83 26.42
CA SER A 42 -12.00 -4.51 25.09
C SER A 42 -10.84 -4.44 24.12
N LYS A 43 -11.01 -5.00 22.93
CA LYS A 43 -10.01 -5.02 21.87
C LYS A 43 -10.62 -4.34 20.65
N VAL A 44 -10.05 -3.24 20.18
CA VAL A 44 -10.58 -2.48 19.05
C VAL A 44 -9.49 -2.13 18.05
N ALA A 45 -9.89 -1.73 16.85
CA ALA A 45 -9.00 -1.19 15.85
C ALA A 45 -9.00 0.35 15.89
N GLU A 46 -7.86 0.99 15.69
CA GLU A 46 -7.71 2.45 15.61
C GLU A 46 -8.56 3.03 14.46
N ASP A 47 -8.66 2.29 13.35
CA ASP A 47 -9.47 2.68 12.18
C ASP A 47 -10.97 2.34 12.30
N ASN A 48 -11.36 1.62 13.37
CA ASN A 48 -12.76 1.29 13.65
C ASN A 48 -13.01 0.99 15.14
N THR A 49 -13.34 2.03 15.90
CA THR A 49 -13.70 1.92 17.32
C THR A 49 -15.17 1.55 17.57
N SER A 50 -15.95 1.27 16.51
CA SER A 50 -17.38 0.95 16.59
C SER A 50 -17.67 -0.53 16.88
N SER A 51 -16.65 -1.39 16.79
CA SER A 51 -16.80 -2.84 16.98
C SER A 51 -15.54 -3.44 17.60
N GLU A 52 -15.71 -4.53 18.36
CA GLU A 52 -14.59 -5.32 18.85
C GLU A 52 -13.82 -5.96 17.68
N LEU A 53 -12.49 -5.96 17.80
CA LEU A 53 -11.56 -6.55 16.87
C LEU A 53 -11.26 -7.99 17.32
N LYS A 54 -11.77 -8.95 16.55
CA LYS A 54 -11.61 -10.39 16.78
C LYS A 54 -10.22 -10.92 16.38
N ASP A 55 -9.91 -12.12 16.85
CA ASP A 55 -8.74 -12.92 16.46
C ASP A 55 -7.37 -12.42 16.98
N ALA A 56 -7.35 -11.51 17.97
CA ALA A 56 -6.14 -11.12 18.70
C ALA A 56 -5.87 -12.09 19.85
N HIS A 57 -4.63 -12.55 20.01
CA HIS A 57 -4.25 -13.42 21.13
C HIS A 57 -3.73 -12.58 22.31
N LEU A 58 -4.49 -12.56 23.41
CA LEU A 58 -4.23 -11.75 24.59
C LEU A 58 -3.78 -12.59 25.78
N SER A 59 -2.94 -12.01 26.62
CA SER A 59 -2.43 -12.59 27.86
C SER A 59 -2.48 -11.55 28.98
N LEU A 60 -3.07 -11.92 30.12
CA LEU A 60 -3.12 -11.10 31.33
C LEU A 60 -2.22 -11.72 32.40
N SER A 61 -1.22 -10.99 32.86
CA SER A 61 -0.39 -11.43 33.98
C SER A 61 -1.19 -11.46 35.28
N ILE A 62 -1.01 -12.51 36.09
CA ILE A 62 -1.66 -12.65 37.39
C ILE A 62 -0.57 -12.64 38.48
N PRO A 63 -0.63 -11.73 39.47
CA PRO A 63 0.36 -11.68 40.54
C PRO A 63 0.50 -13.02 41.29
N GLY A 64 1.69 -13.62 41.23
CA GLY A 64 1.99 -14.87 41.93
C GLY A 64 1.32 -16.12 41.34
N GLY A 65 0.75 -16.04 40.14
CA GLY A 65 0.08 -17.15 39.45
C GLY A 65 0.39 -17.22 37.97
N ASP A 66 -0.22 -18.19 37.29
CA ASP A 66 -0.11 -18.36 35.84
C ASP A 66 -0.92 -17.29 35.10
N PRO A 67 -0.45 -16.81 33.94
CA PRO A 67 -1.18 -15.84 33.14
C PRO A 67 -2.48 -16.43 32.57
N GLN A 68 -3.51 -15.59 32.47
CA GLN A 68 -4.75 -15.96 31.77
C GLN A 68 -4.66 -15.55 30.31
N THR A 69 -4.88 -16.48 29.38
CA THR A 69 -4.83 -16.22 27.93
C THR A 69 -6.16 -16.47 27.25
N TRP A 70 -6.50 -15.66 26.25
CA TRP A 70 -7.68 -15.86 25.41
C TRP A 70 -7.50 -15.23 24.02
N THR A 71 -8.41 -15.59 23.10
CA THR A 71 -8.53 -14.92 21.80
C THR A 71 -9.66 -13.91 21.85
N SER A 72 -9.45 -12.69 21.36
CA SER A 72 -10.48 -11.64 21.31
C SER A 72 -11.65 -12.06 20.42
N SER A 73 -12.84 -11.57 20.77
CA SER A 73 -14.10 -11.96 20.13
C SER A 73 -14.91 -10.72 19.72
N THR A 74 -16.18 -10.90 19.38
CA THR A 74 -17.11 -9.80 19.07
C THR A 74 -17.66 -9.09 20.31
N SER A 75 -17.27 -9.52 21.51
CA SER A 75 -17.64 -8.91 22.79
C SER A 75 -16.42 -8.75 23.71
N PRO A 76 -16.42 -7.75 24.61
CA PRO A 76 -15.38 -7.61 25.63
C PRO A 76 -15.22 -8.88 26.48
N HIS A 77 -13.99 -9.20 26.86
CA HIS A 77 -13.69 -10.31 27.76
C HIS A 77 -13.80 -9.86 29.22
N GLU A 78 -14.70 -10.47 30.00
CA GLU A 78 -14.90 -10.10 31.41
C GLU A 78 -14.06 -11.00 32.32
N VAL A 79 -13.31 -10.37 33.24
CA VAL A 79 -12.48 -11.03 34.25
C VAL A 79 -12.82 -10.50 35.63
N LYS A 80 -12.59 -11.31 36.66
CA LYS A 80 -12.70 -10.91 38.07
C LYS A 80 -11.33 -10.91 38.70
N LEU A 81 -10.87 -9.75 39.16
CA LEU A 81 -9.49 -9.53 39.60
C LEU A 81 -9.46 -9.12 41.07
N ALA A 82 -8.57 -9.76 41.85
CA ALA A 82 -8.26 -9.31 43.20
C ALA A 82 -7.40 -8.02 43.15
N PRO A 83 -7.24 -7.29 44.26
CA PRO A 83 -6.28 -6.19 44.33
C PRO A 83 -4.86 -6.64 43.93
N GLY A 84 -4.19 -5.85 43.09
CA GLY A 84 -2.89 -6.19 42.53
C GLY A 84 -2.56 -5.44 41.24
N THR A 85 -1.33 -5.61 40.76
CA THR A 85 -0.84 -5.00 39.52
C THR A 85 -0.80 -6.05 38.41
N TYR A 86 -1.38 -5.70 37.27
CA TYR A 86 -1.58 -6.57 36.13
C TYR A 86 -0.95 -5.95 34.88
N THR A 87 -0.60 -6.80 33.92
CA THR A 87 -0.13 -6.41 32.59
C THR A 87 -0.90 -7.20 31.55
N LEU A 88 -1.62 -6.48 30.69
CA LEU A 88 -2.28 -7.02 29.52
C LEU A 88 -1.32 -6.92 28.33
N THR A 89 -1.03 -8.06 27.71
CA THR A 89 -0.11 -8.18 26.58
C THR A 89 -0.83 -8.82 25.39
N GLU A 90 -0.71 -8.21 24.23
CA GLU A 90 -1.05 -8.87 22.97
C GLU A 90 0.15 -9.69 22.47
N THR A 91 -0.07 -10.99 22.32
CA THR A 91 0.96 -11.95 21.90
C THR A 91 0.95 -12.17 20.38
N SER A 92 -0.18 -11.90 19.74
CA SER A 92 -0.34 -11.91 18.28
C SER A 92 -1.53 -11.04 17.92
N ALA A 93 -1.32 -10.09 17.03
CA ALA A 93 -2.37 -9.26 16.46
C ALA A 93 -3.17 -10.03 15.38
N PRO A 94 -4.40 -9.60 15.08
CA PRO A 94 -5.14 -10.07 13.92
C PRO A 94 -4.42 -9.73 12.60
N LYS A 95 -4.88 -10.35 11.52
CA LYS A 95 -4.34 -10.07 10.19
C LYS A 95 -4.45 -8.58 9.85
N ASP A 96 -3.38 -8.01 9.29
CA ASP A 96 -3.27 -6.62 8.84
C ASP A 96 -3.22 -5.58 9.98
N TYR A 97 -2.95 -6.00 11.22
CA TYR A 97 -2.74 -5.14 12.39
C TYR A 97 -1.38 -5.42 13.05
N ASP A 98 -0.81 -4.37 13.66
CA ASP A 98 0.40 -4.48 14.46
C ASP A 98 0.07 -4.78 15.92
N VAL A 99 0.96 -5.54 16.57
CA VAL A 99 0.86 -5.87 18.01
C VAL A 99 0.88 -4.58 18.83
N ALA A 100 -0.15 -4.38 19.65
CA ALA A 100 -0.26 -3.24 20.55
C ALA A 100 0.75 -3.33 21.72
N GLU A 101 1.16 -2.17 22.21
CA GLU A 101 2.01 -2.06 23.38
C GLU A 101 1.32 -2.63 24.64
N PRO A 102 2.05 -3.30 25.54
CA PRO A 102 1.47 -3.84 26.77
C PRO A 102 0.88 -2.74 27.67
N ILE A 103 -0.26 -3.03 28.29
CA ILE A 103 -0.97 -2.12 29.20
C ILE A 103 -0.77 -2.60 30.64
N SER A 104 -0.14 -1.78 31.47
CA SER A 104 -0.06 -2.04 32.91
C SER A 104 -1.14 -1.27 33.67
N PHE A 105 -1.82 -1.93 34.60
CA PHE A 105 -2.85 -1.34 35.45
C PHE A 105 -2.90 -1.98 36.84
N THR A 106 -3.45 -1.26 37.81
CA THR A 106 -3.59 -1.74 39.20
C THR A 106 -5.06 -1.76 39.61
N VAL A 107 -5.49 -2.86 40.21
CA VAL A 107 -6.76 -2.99 40.92
C VAL A 107 -6.48 -2.67 42.39
N THR A 108 -7.15 -1.64 42.93
CA THR A 108 -7.00 -1.24 44.34
C THR A 108 -7.86 -2.10 45.26
N ASP A 109 -7.61 -2.05 46.57
CA ASP A 109 -8.44 -2.70 47.61
C ASP A 109 -9.89 -2.21 47.65
N LYS A 110 -10.21 -1.14 46.91
CA LYS A 110 -11.56 -0.58 46.79
C LYS A 110 -12.22 -0.94 45.45
N GLY A 111 -11.55 -1.71 44.59
CA GLY A 111 -12.03 -2.04 43.25
C GLY A 111 -11.90 -0.93 42.21
N THR A 112 -11.26 0.19 42.57
CA THR A 112 -10.90 1.23 41.59
C THR A 112 -9.72 0.77 40.75
N ILE A 113 -9.74 1.10 39.46
CA ILE A 113 -8.68 0.78 38.51
C ILE A 113 -7.80 2.00 38.29
N GLU A 114 -6.50 1.83 38.48
CA GLU A 114 -5.47 2.81 38.15
C GLU A 114 -4.78 2.35 36.85
N ALA A 115 -5.03 3.09 35.77
CA ALA A 115 -4.49 2.85 34.44
C ALA A 115 -4.28 4.19 33.72
N PRO A 116 -3.52 4.24 32.62
CA PRO A 116 -3.52 5.41 31.75
C PRO A 116 -4.96 5.77 31.34
N SER A 117 -5.35 7.03 31.49
CA SER A 117 -6.71 7.50 31.21
C SER A 117 -7.13 7.30 29.74
N THR A 118 -6.15 7.20 28.84
CA THR A 118 -6.35 6.94 27.41
C THR A 118 -6.88 5.54 27.11
N VAL A 119 -6.62 4.56 27.99
CA VAL A 119 -7.07 3.17 27.83
C VAL A 119 -8.22 2.80 28.77
N LEU A 120 -8.47 3.64 29.78
CA LEU A 120 -9.51 3.40 30.77
C LEU A 120 -10.83 4.07 30.36
N SER A 121 -11.86 3.24 30.21
CA SER A 121 -13.24 3.68 30.11
C SER A 121 -14.11 2.87 31.08
N PHE A 122 -15.41 3.12 31.07
CA PHE A 122 -16.36 2.32 31.83
C PHE A 122 -17.52 1.92 30.94
N SER A 123 -18.20 0.85 31.34
CA SER A 123 -19.42 0.36 30.71
C SER A 123 -20.51 0.18 31.76
N PRO A 124 -21.80 0.23 31.40
CA PRO A 124 -22.85 -0.11 32.34
C PRO A 124 -22.70 -1.59 32.77
N VAL A 125 -23.25 -1.94 33.94
CA VAL A 125 -23.24 -3.33 34.43
C VAL A 125 -23.88 -4.25 33.39
N ASP A 126 -25.04 -3.85 32.88
CA ASP A 126 -25.65 -4.42 31.68
C ASP A 126 -25.04 -3.77 30.43
N ALA A 127 -24.23 -4.53 29.71
CA ALA A 127 -23.58 -4.09 28.47
C ALA A 127 -24.42 -4.39 27.21
N THR A 128 -25.70 -4.74 27.37
CA THR A 128 -26.59 -4.99 26.23
C THR A 128 -26.66 -3.74 25.34
N PRO A 129 -26.41 -3.85 24.02
CA PRO A 129 -26.57 -2.72 23.11
C PRO A 129 -27.98 -2.15 23.18
N VAL A 130 -28.08 -0.82 23.17
CA VAL A 130 -29.35 -0.10 23.23
C VAL A 130 -29.80 0.31 21.84
N ARG A 131 -31.11 0.47 21.68
CA ARG A 131 -31.71 1.05 20.46
C ARG A 131 -31.80 2.56 20.62
N ALA A 132 -31.57 3.28 19.53
CA ALA A 132 -31.76 4.72 19.49
C ALA A 132 -32.49 5.09 18.20
N TYR A 133 -33.26 6.17 18.26
CA TYR A 133 -34.09 6.61 17.15
C TYR A 133 -34.19 8.13 17.07
N ASN A 134 -34.54 8.62 15.88
CA ASN A 134 -35.05 9.97 15.68
C ASN A 134 -36.59 9.92 15.67
N ASP A 135 -37.24 10.69 16.52
CA ASP A 135 -38.70 10.84 16.49
C ASP A 135 -39.10 11.66 15.25
N PHE A 136 -39.54 10.97 14.21
CA PHE A 136 -39.84 11.57 12.92
C PHE A 136 -41.13 12.39 12.95
N ASN A 137 -42.08 12.02 13.82
CA ASN A 137 -43.37 12.67 13.91
C ASN A 137 -43.33 13.95 14.78
N ASP A 138 -42.22 14.20 15.48
CA ASP A 138 -42.04 15.43 16.24
C ASP A 138 -41.72 16.61 15.31
N GLU A 139 -42.79 17.30 14.90
CA GLU A 139 -42.73 18.52 14.09
C GLU A 139 -42.54 19.81 14.91
N THR A 140 -42.14 19.72 16.18
CA THR A 140 -41.99 20.92 17.00
C THR A 140 -40.87 21.82 16.46
N PRO A 141 -41.12 23.13 16.25
CA PRO A 141 -40.12 24.05 15.76
C PRO A 141 -39.20 24.52 16.89
N HIS A 142 -37.90 24.68 16.61
CA HIS A 142 -36.96 25.40 17.48
C HIS A 142 -36.91 26.90 17.17
N TRP A 143 -37.41 27.32 16.01
CA TRP A 143 -37.71 28.71 15.67
C TRP A 143 -38.58 28.80 14.40
N GLY A 144 -39.30 29.92 14.24
CA GLY A 144 -40.14 30.13 13.06
C GLY A 144 -41.26 29.08 12.98
N GLN A 145 -41.40 28.41 11.83
CA GLN A 145 -42.44 27.41 11.56
C GLN A 145 -41.86 26.06 11.10
N ASN A 146 -40.54 25.95 10.92
CA ASN A 146 -39.92 24.72 10.44
C ASN A 146 -39.64 23.78 11.62
N PRO A 147 -39.92 22.48 11.48
CA PRO A 147 -39.63 21.51 12.52
C PRO A 147 -38.12 21.42 12.79
N TYR A 148 -37.75 21.16 14.03
CA TYR A 148 -36.34 21.00 14.41
C TYR A 148 -35.70 19.78 13.74
N GLY A 149 -36.44 18.66 13.69
CA GLY A 149 -36.08 17.45 12.96
C GLY A 149 -34.85 16.71 13.50
N LYS A 150 -34.44 16.95 14.75
CA LYS A 150 -33.29 16.29 15.41
C LYS A 150 -33.67 15.80 16.80
N ASN A 151 -34.76 15.06 16.87
CA ASN A 151 -35.35 14.59 18.12
C ASN A 151 -34.83 13.19 18.44
N TYR A 152 -33.56 13.12 18.85
CA TYR A 152 -32.83 11.86 19.06
C TYR A 152 -32.99 11.31 20.48
N TYR A 153 -33.35 10.04 20.58
CA TYR A 153 -33.57 9.35 21.84
C TYR A 153 -32.90 7.97 21.87
N VAL A 154 -32.43 7.57 23.05
CA VAL A 154 -32.25 6.14 23.36
C VAL A 154 -33.56 5.64 23.95
N ASP A 155 -34.08 4.56 23.37
CA ASP A 155 -35.27 3.88 23.85
C ASP A 155 -34.99 3.23 25.22
N ARG A 156 -35.75 3.66 26.22
CA ARG A 156 -35.60 3.21 27.62
C ARG A 156 -36.86 2.59 28.17
N ASP A 157 -37.96 2.64 27.46
CA ASP A 157 -39.23 2.14 27.94
C ASP A 157 -39.85 1.12 26.98
N THR A 158 -40.58 0.17 27.53
CA THR A 158 -41.17 -0.89 26.70
C THR A 158 -42.58 -0.53 26.23
N LYS A 159 -43.11 0.63 26.64
CA LYS A 159 -44.50 1.02 26.36
C LYS A 159 -44.61 1.81 25.07
N ASN A 160 -43.59 2.62 24.75
CA ASN A 160 -43.49 3.43 23.54
C ASN A 160 -44.75 4.28 23.29
N GLU A 161 -45.34 4.78 24.38
CA GLU A 161 -46.54 5.65 24.31
C GLU A 161 -46.18 7.12 24.06
N SER A 162 -44.94 7.51 24.41
CA SER A 162 -44.39 8.85 24.19
C SER A 162 -42.88 8.84 24.42
N ALA A 163 -42.15 9.80 23.85
CA ALA A 163 -40.72 9.99 24.09
C ALA A 163 -40.35 10.46 25.53
N ALA A 164 -41.31 10.63 26.44
CA ALA A 164 -41.05 11.16 27.78
C ALA A 164 -40.35 10.16 28.71
N GLY A 165 -40.51 8.85 28.46
CA GLY A 165 -39.78 7.79 29.18
C GLY A 165 -38.36 7.58 28.67
N ASP A 166 -38.07 8.13 27.49
CA ASP A 166 -36.83 7.91 26.78
C ASP A 166 -35.74 8.91 27.14
N GLU A 167 -34.50 8.52 26.83
CA GLU A 167 -33.35 9.35 27.11
C GLU A 167 -33.03 10.25 25.92
N VAL A 168 -33.07 11.55 26.15
CA VAL A 168 -32.56 12.53 25.20
C VAL A 168 -31.07 12.30 24.97
N ILE A 169 -30.65 12.30 23.70
CA ILE A 169 -29.25 12.19 23.32
C ILE A 169 -28.89 13.26 22.30
N TYR A 170 -27.59 13.58 22.22
CA TYR A 170 -27.06 14.63 21.35
C TYR A 170 -26.08 14.07 20.35
N CYS A 171 -26.25 14.42 19.08
CA CYS A 171 -25.32 14.04 18.04
C CYS A 171 -23.92 14.60 18.34
N PHE A 172 -22.90 13.78 18.16
CA PHE A 172 -21.49 14.11 18.37
C PHE A 172 -20.67 14.19 17.06
N ASN A 173 -21.29 13.92 15.91
CA ASN A 173 -20.64 13.95 14.60
C ASN A 173 -21.59 14.50 13.53
N MET A 174 -21.44 15.76 13.18
CA MET A 174 -22.44 16.48 12.38
C MET A 174 -22.63 15.89 10.95
N ASP A 175 -21.60 15.26 10.39
CA ASP A 175 -21.56 14.76 9.00
C ASP A 175 -21.90 13.27 8.84
N LEU A 176 -22.25 12.56 9.92
CA LEU A 176 -22.65 11.15 9.88
C LEU A 176 -24.17 10.99 9.87
N ASN A 177 -24.66 9.77 9.61
CA ASN A 177 -26.09 9.47 9.61
C ASN A 177 -26.69 9.59 11.01
N GLN A 178 -27.84 10.28 11.12
CA GLN A 178 -28.64 10.34 12.34
C GLN A 178 -29.14 8.94 12.76
N PRO A 179 -29.65 8.75 14.00
CA PRO A 179 -30.18 7.45 14.36
C PRO A 179 -31.42 7.17 13.49
N PRO A 180 -31.75 5.90 13.23
CA PRO A 180 -32.87 5.59 12.34
C PRO A 180 -34.19 6.20 12.82
N ASP A 181 -35.08 6.46 11.89
CA ASP A 181 -36.34 7.10 12.20
C ASP A 181 -37.30 6.12 12.92
N SER A 182 -38.12 6.66 13.80
CA SER A 182 -39.28 5.98 14.39
C SER A 182 -40.50 6.88 14.30
N TYR A 183 -41.63 6.26 13.97
CA TYR A 183 -42.93 6.91 13.87
C TYR A 183 -43.83 6.63 15.08
N ASN A 184 -43.35 5.85 16.05
CA ASN A 184 -44.10 5.39 17.21
C ASN A 184 -43.19 5.27 18.45
N TYR A 185 -42.43 6.34 18.70
CA TYR A 185 -41.65 6.52 19.93
C TYR A 185 -40.74 5.34 20.29
N GLY A 186 -40.12 4.69 19.30
CA GLY A 186 -39.16 3.60 19.51
C GLY A 186 -39.75 2.18 19.47
N GLU A 187 -41.07 2.00 19.38
CA GLU A 187 -41.65 0.65 19.26
C GLU A 187 -41.19 -0.03 17.97
N ASN A 188 -41.25 0.69 16.84
CA ASN A 188 -40.68 0.30 15.57
C ASN A 188 -39.63 1.34 15.16
N ILE A 189 -38.41 0.87 14.94
CA ILE A 189 -37.28 1.69 14.49
C ILE A 189 -36.89 1.15 13.11
N ASP A 190 -36.83 2.03 12.12
CA ASP A 190 -36.50 1.64 10.77
C ASP A 190 -35.07 1.07 10.70
N PRO A 191 -34.80 0.03 9.88
CA PRO A 191 -33.44 -0.43 9.68
C PRO A 191 -32.64 0.59 8.85
N ASP A 192 -31.31 0.44 8.84
CA ASP A 192 -30.45 1.13 7.88
C ASP A 192 -30.85 0.79 6.43
N VAL A 193 -30.41 1.61 5.46
CA VAL A 193 -30.66 1.42 4.01
C VAL A 193 -30.23 0.03 3.49
N THR A 194 -29.32 -0.65 4.19
CA THR A 194 -28.89 -2.02 3.89
C THR A 194 -29.73 -3.12 4.55
N GLY A 195 -30.78 -2.75 5.29
CA GLY A 195 -31.62 -3.65 6.06
C GLY A 195 -31.00 -4.10 7.39
N LYS A 196 -29.87 -3.51 7.80
CA LYS A 196 -29.20 -3.84 9.07
C LYS A 196 -29.79 -3.04 10.22
N GLU A 197 -29.93 -3.70 11.36
CA GLU A 197 -30.29 -3.04 12.61
C GLU A 197 -29.12 -2.18 13.13
N VAL A 198 -29.46 -0.98 13.60
CA VAL A 198 -28.50 -0.02 14.14
C VAL A 198 -28.66 0.00 15.66
N ASN A 199 -27.66 -0.54 16.34
CA ASN A 199 -27.62 -0.66 17.80
C ASN A 199 -26.40 0.07 18.35
N PHE A 200 -26.49 0.49 19.61
CA PHE A 200 -25.50 1.36 20.23
C PHE A 200 -24.93 0.76 21.50
N THR A 201 -23.61 0.71 21.59
CA THR A 201 -22.91 0.33 22.82
C THR A 201 -22.71 1.57 23.68
N ALA A 202 -23.11 1.50 24.96
CA ALA A 202 -22.85 2.54 25.93
C ALA A 202 -21.43 2.43 26.52
N ARG A 203 -20.71 3.55 26.53
CA ARG A 203 -19.42 3.71 27.21
C ARG A 203 -19.43 5.01 28.00
N TYR A 204 -18.67 5.06 29.08
CA TYR A 204 -18.40 6.28 29.84
C TYR A 204 -16.91 6.57 29.76
N VAL A 205 -16.57 7.70 29.17
CA VAL A 205 -15.20 8.06 28.81
C VAL A 205 -14.82 9.41 29.38
N PHE A 206 -13.55 9.61 29.68
CA PHE A 206 -12.99 10.93 29.95
C PHE A 206 -12.05 11.30 28.79
N ASP A 207 -10.74 11.15 28.96
CA ASP A 207 -9.76 11.41 27.89
C ASP A 207 -9.99 10.59 26.61
N GLY A 208 -10.69 9.45 26.71
CA GLY A 208 -11.09 8.67 25.54
C GLY A 208 -12.16 9.32 24.65
N LEU A 209 -12.74 10.48 24.99
CA LEU A 209 -13.82 11.07 24.18
C LEU A 209 -13.35 11.54 22.79
N ALA A 210 -12.13 12.07 22.69
CA ALA A 210 -11.63 12.69 21.46
C ALA A 210 -11.58 11.72 20.28
N GLN A 211 -11.40 10.41 20.53
CA GLN A 211 -11.41 9.39 19.48
C GLN A 211 -12.77 9.27 18.75
N TYR A 212 -13.85 9.78 19.35
CA TYR A 212 -15.19 9.75 18.77
C TYR A 212 -15.59 11.07 18.11
N ALA A 213 -14.80 12.12 18.24
CA ALA A 213 -15.03 13.41 17.59
C ALA A 213 -14.38 13.44 16.21
N ASN A 214 -14.95 14.21 15.27
CA ASN A 214 -14.40 14.33 13.92
C ASN A 214 -13.42 15.51 13.82
N THR A 215 -13.90 16.72 14.10
CA THR A 215 -13.11 17.96 14.05
C THR A 215 -13.26 18.74 15.36
N PRO A 216 -12.77 18.19 16.49
CA PRO A 216 -12.99 18.79 17.80
C PRO A 216 -12.32 20.16 17.90
N LYS A 217 -12.99 21.08 18.59
CA LYS A 217 -12.52 22.46 18.81
C LYS A 217 -11.23 22.53 19.59
N VAL A 218 -11.04 21.57 20.50
CA VAL A 218 -9.85 21.42 21.35
C VAL A 218 -9.26 20.04 21.12
N GLN A 219 -7.93 19.99 21.02
CA GLN A 219 -7.19 18.75 20.75
C GLN A 219 -6.90 17.97 22.03
N ASP A 220 -6.86 18.65 23.18
CA ASP A 220 -6.67 18.00 24.47
C ASP A 220 -7.91 17.17 24.85
N PRO A 221 -7.80 15.84 24.98
CA PRO A 221 -8.98 14.99 25.14
C PRO A 221 -9.70 15.17 26.48
N ALA A 222 -8.94 15.39 27.56
CA ALA A 222 -9.48 15.66 28.89
C ALA A 222 -10.32 16.95 28.89
N THR A 223 -9.79 17.99 28.25
CA THR A 223 -10.50 19.27 28.07
C THR A 223 -11.77 19.06 27.27
N LEU A 224 -11.73 18.36 26.14
CA LEU A 224 -12.93 18.12 25.33
C LEU A 224 -14.05 17.47 26.16
N ALA A 225 -13.74 16.39 26.88
CA ALA A 225 -14.70 15.69 27.72
C ALA A 225 -15.28 16.58 28.81
N LEU A 226 -14.44 17.37 29.47
CA LEU A 226 -14.87 18.31 30.49
C LEU A 226 -15.81 19.39 29.92
N LYS A 227 -15.47 19.96 28.75
CA LYS A 227 -16.31 21.00 28.12
C LYS A 227 -17.67 20.43 27.68
N ILE A 228 -17.70 19.24 27.10
CA ILE A 228 -18.96 18.55 26.76
C ILE A 228 -19.77 18.24 28.03
N ARG A 229 -19.14 17.78 29.12
CA ARG A 229 -19.83 17.52 30.39
C ARG A 229 -20.54 18.76 30.93
N LYS A 230 -19.87 19.93 30.86
CA LYS A 230 -20.46 21.22 31.27
C LYS A 230 -21.62 21.64 30.37
N VAL A 231 -21.51 21.40 29.05
CA VAL A 231 -22.61 21.63 28.11
C VAL A 231 -23.83 20.80 28.49
N ILE A 232 -23.67 19.50 28.72
CA ILE A 232 -24.78 18.62 29.08
C ILE A 232 -25.39 18.97 30.44
N GLU A 233 -24.58 19.35 31.42
CA GLU A 233 -25.06 19.77 32.73
C GLU A 233 -25.92 21.04 32.66
N ALA A 234 -25.44 22.04 31.91
CA ALA A 234 -26.11 23.33 31.80
C ALA A 234 -27.26 23.34 30.79
N GLY A 235 -27.23 22.43 29.80
CA GLY A 235 -28.19 22.32 28.71
C GLY A 235 -29.43 21.48 29.03
N TYR A 236 -30.24 21.21 28.01
CA TYR A 236 -31.43 20.37 28.11
C TYR A 236 -31.04 18.88 28.27
N PRO A 237 -31.86 18.06 28.95
CA PRO A 237 -32.95 18.43 29.85
C PRO A 237 -32.49 18.83 31.25
N ASN A 238 -31.19 18.71 31.57
CA ASN A 238 -30.66 18.84 32.94
C ASN A 238 -30.85 20.24 33.55
N ASN A 239 -30.53 21.27 32.79
CA ASN A 239 -30.71 22.67 33.12
C ASN A 239 -30.15 23.09 34.49
N LYS A 240 -29.03 22.51 34.97
CA LYS A 240 -28.55 22.77 36.35
C LYS A 240 -28.16 24.24 36.59
N LYS A 241 -27.93 25.00 35.51
CA LYS A 241 -27.64 26.45 35.54
C LYS A 241 -28.84 27.34 35.20
N THR A 242 -30.03 26.76 35.00
CA THR A 242 -31.28 27.49 34.69
C THR A 242 -31.24 28.32 33.40
N PHE A 243 -30.35 27.99 32.46
CA PHE A 243 -30.22 28.72 31.19
C PHE A 243 -31.41 28.52 30.25
N GLY A 244 -32.22 27.47 30.46
CA GLY A 244 -33.44 27.20 29.70
C GLY A 244 -34.66 28.05 30.11
N THR A 245 -34.57 28.94 31.11
CA THR A 245 -35.73 29.73 31.55
C THR A 245 -36.30 30.60 30.43
N GLY A 246 -37.59 30.41 30.12
CA GLY A 246 -38.30 31.16 29.07
C GLY A 246 -38.16 30.58 27.66
N LEU A 247 -37.51 29.43 27.51
CA LEU A 247 -37.42 28.65 26.29
C LEU A 247 -38.40 27.47 26.32
N THR A 248 -38.83 27.02 25.14
CA THR A 248 -39.46 25.70 24.98
C THR A 248 -38.41 24.59 25.10
N SER A 249 -38.85 23.34 25.33
CA SER A 249 -37.96 22.18 25.34
C SER A 249 -37.16 22.06 24.04
N THR A 250 -37.81 22.27 22.88
CA THR A 250 -37.18 22.18 21.55
C THR A 250 -36.19 23.33 21.31
N GLU A 251 -36.51 24.56 21.70
CA GLU A 251 -35.59 25.71 21.64
C GLU A 251 -34.32 25.44 22.47
N PHE A 252 -34.49 24.95 23.70
CA PHE A 252 -33.36 24.69 24.60
C PHE A 252 -32.55 23.45 24.18
N ARG A 253 -33.21 22.41 23.64
CA ARG A 253 -32.56 21.25 23.02
C ARG A 253 -31.71 21.67 21.83
N ALA A 254 -32.23 22.53 20.95
CA ALA A 254 -31.48 23.06 19.81
C ALA A 254 -30.25 23.86 20.24
N ALA A 255 -30.38 24.73 21.26
CA ALA A 255 -29.24 25.45 21.84
C ALA A 255 -28.16 24.48 22.39
N THR A 256 -28.59 23.41 23.04
CA THR A 256 -27.70 22.39 23.61
C THR A 256 -26.98 21.60 22.52
N GLN A 257 -27.69 21.15 21.47
CA GLN A 257 -27.08 20.46 20.33
C GLN A 257 -26.06 21.35 19.60
N LEU A 258 -26.37 22.64 19.41
CA LEU A 258 -25.42 23.57 18.81
C LEU A 258 -24.17 23.75 19.69
N ALA A 259 -24.33 23.76 21.02
CA ALA A 259 -23.22 23.80 21.95
C ALA A 259 -22.37 22.51 21.91
N VAL A 260 -22.98 21.34 21.70
CA VAL A 260 -22.23 20.09 21.45
C VAL A 260 -21.41 20.22 20.16
N TYR A 261 -22.03 20.64 19.04
CA TYR A 261 -21.34 20.82 17.76
C TYR A 261 -20.21 21.86 17.78
N TYR A 262 -20.33 22.89 18.62
CA TYR A 262 -19.25 23.84 18.83
C TYR A 262 -17.97 23.14 19.28
N TRP A 263 -18.07 22.15 20.19
CA TRP A 263 -16.93 21.42 20.73
C TRP A 263 -16.55 20.19 19.92
N SER A 264 -17.51 19.43 19.37
CA SER A 264 -17.26 18.17 18.66
C SER A 264 -16.83 18.34 17.21
N ASP A 265 -17.36 19.36 16.53
CA ASP A 265 -17.19 19.55 15.08
C ASP A 265 -16.63 20.94 14.73
N SER A 266 -16.30 21.77 15.73
CA SER A 266 -15.87 23.17 15.55
C SER A 266 -16.92 24.03 14.82
N PHE A 267 -18.20 23.70 14.94
CA PHE A 267 -19.29 24.40 14.27
C PHE A 267 -19.69 25.67 15.04
N THR A 268 -19.06 26.79 14.69
CA THR A 268 -19.24 28.09 15.38
C THR A 268 -20.34 28.95 14.76
N LEU A 269 -20.79 29.98 15.49
CA LEU A 269 -21.67 31.02 14.92
C LEU A 269 -21.03 31.72 13.71
N GLU A 270 -19.71 31.91 13.72
CA GLU A 270 -18.97 32.45 12.57
C GLU A 270 -19.09 31.52 11.36
N LYS A 271 -18.93 30.20 11.56
CA LYS A 271 -19.12 29.21 10.49
C LYS A 271 -20.53 29.25 9.91
N ILE A 272 -21.55 29.39 10.75
CA ILE A 272 -22.93 29.55 10.31
C ILE A 272 -23.06 30.83 9.47
N ARG A 273 -22.53 31.96 9.92
CA ARG A 273 -22.57 33.24 9.17
C ARG A 273 -21.90 33.14 7.81
N GLU A 274 -20.75 32.47 7.72
CA GLU A 274 -20.05 32.22 6.44
C GLU A 274 -20.96 31.45 5.47
N ILE A 275 -21.59 30.37 5.95
CA ILE A 275 -22.50 29.55 5.15
C ILE A 275 -23.71 30.35 4.72
N VAL A 276 -24.32 31.12 5.63
CA VAL A 276 -25.49 31.96 5.33
C VAL A 276 -25.16 33.03 4.30
N ALA A 277 -23.99 33.68 4.40
CA ALA A 277 -23.57 34.70 3.44
C ALA A 277 -23.36 34.12 2.04
N LYS A 278 -22.96 32.85 1.93
CA LYS A 278 -22.66 32.18 0.66
C LYS A 278 -23.87 31.46 0.05
N ASP A 279 -24.61 30.72 0.86
CA ASP A 279 -25.61 29.74 0.45
C ASP A 279 -27.04 30.09 0.96
N GLY A 280 -27.18 31.13 1.79
CA GLY A 280 -28.46 31.58 2.36
C GLY A 280 -28.85 30.93 3.69
N VAL A 281 -29.86 31.50 4.35
CA VAL A 281 -30.33 31.08 5.69
C VAL A 281 -30.95 29.67 5.72
N ASP A 282 -31.49 29.20 4.60
CA ASP A 282 -32.14 27.89 4.49
C ASP A 282 -31.21 26.81 3.91
N SER A 283 -29.90 27.10 3.82
CA SER A 283 -28.90 26.13 3.36
C SER A 283 -28.84 24.93 4.31
N GLN A 284 -28.89 23.72 3.74
CA GLN A 284 -28.76 22.45 4.48
C GLN A 284 -27.44 22.37 5.26
N LYS A 285 -26.38 23.04 4.78
CA LYS A 285 -25.07 23.11 5.45
C LYS A 285 -25.10 23.86 6.78
N THR A 286 -26.17 24.59 7.07
CA THR A 286 -26.35 25.21 8.38
C THR A 286 -26.87 24.21 9.41
N HIS A 287 -27.23 23.00 9.01
CA HIS A 287 -27.84 21.96 9.85
C HIS A 287 -29.09 22.44 10.60
N GLY A 288 -29.85 23.35 9.98
CA GLY A 288 -31.05 23.97 10.56
C GLY A 288 -30.76 25.14 11.49
N PHE A 289 -29.50 25.60 11.59
CA PHE A 289 -29.07 26.72 12.43
C PHE A 289 -28.93 28.07 11.68
N GLY A 290 -29.28 28.14 10.39
CA GLY A 290 -29.03 29.33 9.55
C GLY A 290 -29.78 30.60 9.93
N ARG A 291 -30.78 30.50 10.83
CA ARG A 291 -31.56 31.63 11.36
C ARG A 291 -31.13 32.05 12.78
N ILE A 292 -29.99 31.55 13.27
CA ILE A 292 -29.52 31.82 14.65
C ILE A 292 -29.33 33.32 14.97
N ASP A 293 -28.97 34.14 13.98
CA ASP A 293 -28.76 35.59 14.14
C ASP A 293 -30.00 36.43 13.79
N THR A 294 -31.13 35.81 13.41
CA THR A 294 -32.39 36.53 13.15
C THR A 294 -33.20 36.70 14.45
N PRO A 295 -34.23 37.57 14.48
CA PRO A 295 -35.10 37.72 15.65
C PRO A 295 -35.72 36.41 16.12
N GLU A 296 -36.02 35.48 15.21
CA GLU A 296 -36.56 34.16 15.53
C GLU A 296 -35.55 33.27 16.28
N GLY A 297 -34.26 33.38 15.96
CA GLY A 297 -33.19 32.60 16.61
C GLY A 297 -32.67 33.21 17.93
N ALA A 298 -33.08 34.43 18.28
CA ALA A 298 -32.48 35.21 19.35
C ALA A 298 -32.49 34.52 20.73
N LYS A 299 -33.58 33.82 21.08
CA LYS A 299 -33.68 33.07 22.34
C LYS A 299 -32.72 31.89 22.40
N VAL A 300 -32.70 31.10 21.32
CA VAL A 300 -31.83 29.92 21.20
C VAL A 300 -30.37 30.35 21.23
N LYS A 301 -30.02 31.41 20.51
CA LYS A 301 -28.68 32.01 20.52
C LYS A 301 -28.26 32.46 21.92
N ALA A 302 -29.13 33.18 22.63
CA ALA A 302 -28.83 33.65 23.99
C ALA A 302 -28.60 32.49 24.97
N ALA A 303 -29.37 31.40 24.86
CA ALA A 303 -29.14 30.19 25.67
C ALA A 303 -27.82 29.50 25.28
N TYR A 304 -27.55 29.34 23.98
CA TYR A 304 -26.29 28.78 23.47
C TYR A 304 -25.08 29.56 24.00
N GLU A 305 -25.08 30.89 23.91
CA GLU A 305 -23.97 31.74 24.38
C GLU A 305 -23.72 31.58 25.89
N LYS A 306 -24.78 31.45 26.70
CA LYS A 306 -24.65 31.16 28.14
C LYS A 306 -24.05 29.78 28.40
N ILE A 307 -24.48 28.75 27.67
CA ILE A 307 -23.94 27.39 27.78
C ILE A 307 -22.44 27.38 27.41
N ILE A 308 -22.06 28.04 26.31
CA ILE A 308 -20.66 28.13 25.89
C ILE A 308 -19.83 28.89 26.90
N ALA A 309 -20.29 30.05 27.38
CA ALA A 309 -19.57 30.83 28.38
C ALA A 309 -19.34 30.02 29.67
N TYR A 310 -20.33 29.26 30.12
CA TYR A 310 -20.17 28.34 31.26
C TYR A 310 -19.15 27.25 30.95
N ALA A 311 -19.24 26.60 29.79
CA ALA A 311 -18.28 25.56 29.41
C ALA A 311 -16.84 26.11 29.38
N GLU A 312 -16.62 27.29 28.81
CA GLU A 312 -15.31 27.93 28.68
C GLU A 312 -14.72 28.40 30.02
N ASP A 313 -15.54 28.78 31.01
CA ASP A 313 -15.08 29.25 32.32
C ASP A 313 -14.33 28.18 33.13
N SER A 314 -13.00 28.24 33.16
CA SER A 314 -12.20 27.26 33.90
C SER A 314 -12.38 27.29 35.42
N ASN A 315 -12.97 28.34 36.00
CA ASN A 315 -13.18 28.39 37.46
C ASN A 315 -14.24 27.40 37.94
N SER A 316 -15.19 27.05 37.08
CA SER A 316 -16.23 26.06 37.36
C SER A 316 -15.82 24.63 37.00
N ASP A 317 -14.59 24.40 36.53
CA ASP A 317 -14.11 23.07 36.18
C ASP A 317 -13.99 22.15 37.42
N SER A 318 -13.75 22.72 38.60
CA SER A 318 -13.72 21.98 39.88
C SER A 318 -15.10 21.50 40.35
N ASP A 319 -16.18 22.08 39.82
CA ASP A 319 -17.55 21.68 40.18
C ASP A 319 -17.90 20.31 39.57
N ILE A 320 -17.17 19.89 38.53
CA ILE A 320 -17.35 18.61 37.86
C ILE A 320 -16.54 17.53 38.56
N VAL A 321 -17.20 16.84 39.51
CA VAL A 321 -16.59 15.74 40.29
C VAL A 321 -16.31 14.52 39.42
N ASP A 322 -17.32 14.01 38.73
CA ASP A 322 -17.17 12.93 37.75
C ASP A 322 -17.08 13.53 36.35
N LYS A 323 -15.89 13.44 35.76
CA LYS A 323 -15.57 13.97 34.44
C LYS A 323 -15.86 12.99 33.31
N ASN A 324 -16.26 11.76 33.63
CA ASN A 324 -16.72 10.83 32.62
C ASN A 324 -18.01 11.37 31.95
N ILE A 325 -18.15 11.12 30.65
CA ILE A 325 -19.35 11.42 29.88
C ILE A 325 -19.83 10.15 29.19
N GLY A 326 -21.14 9.93 29.16
CA GLY A 326 -21.74 8.83 28.44
C GLY A 326 -21.71 9.07 26.94
N VAL A 327 -21.23 8.07 26.19
CA VAL A 327 -21.23 8.03 24.73
C VAL A 327 -21.89 6.74 24.25
N TYR A 328 -22.73 6.86 23.24
CA TYR A 328 -23.36 5.77 22.51
C TYR A 328 -22.64 5.59 21.17
N ILE A 329 -22.06 4.41 21.00
CA ILE A 329 -21.21 4.06 19.85
C ILE A 329 -22.00 3.12 18.95
N PRO A 330 -22.29 3.47 17.69
CA PRO A 330 -23.06 2.62 16.79
C PRO A 330 -22.24 1.40 16.37
N ASN A 331 -22.93 0.28 16.14
CA ASN A 331 -22.37 -0.92 15.50
C ASN A 331 -21.99 -0.71 14.03
N LEU A 332 -22.47 0.37 13.41
CA LEU A 332 -22.17 0.78 12.03
C LEU A 332 -21.45 2.13 12.01
N SER A 333 -20.26 2.20 11.41
CA SER A 333 -19.38 3.38 11.49
C SER A 333 -19.86 4.61 10.72
N ASN A 334 -20.83 4.46 9.81
CA ASN A 334 -21.45 5.56 9.06
C ASN A 334 -22.52 6.32 9.85
N TYR A 335 -22.88 5.84 11.05
CA TYR A 335 -23.81 6.51 11.95
C TYR A 335 -23.10 7.40 12.97
N GLN A 336 -23.82 8.42 13.40
CA GLN A 336 -23.41 9.33 14.46
C GLN A 336 -23.14 8.59 15.77
N ARG A 337 -22.14 9.06 16.52
CA ARG A 337 -22.06 8.78 17.95
C ARG A 337 -22.92 9.78 18.68
N PHE A 338 -23.42 9.40 19.85
CA PHE A 338 -24.27 10.28 20.64
C PHE A 338 -23.77 10.46 22.06
N ILE A 339 -23.86 11.69 22.55
CA ILE A 339 -23.62 12.03 23.95
C ILE A 339 -24.91 11.80 24.74
N SER A 340 -24.78 11.07 25.84
CA SER A 340 -25.87 10.87 26.80
C SER A 340 -26.20 12.18 27.50
N SER A 341 -27.49 12.48 27.66
CA SER A 341 -27.91 13.59 28.50
C SER A 341 -28.00 13.23 29.99
N LYS A 342 -27.84 11.95 30.37
CA LYS A 342 -27.96 11.51 31.76
C LYS A 342 -26.68 11.75 32.55
N ASP A 343 -26.84 11.82 33.87
CA ASP A 343 -25.71 11.74 34.78
C ASP A 343 -25.02 10.37 34.69
N THR A 344 -23.71 10.34 34.94
CA THR A 344 -22.95 9.10 34.94
C THR A 344 -23.44 8.18 36.06
N PRO A 345 -23.71 6.89 35.79
CA PRO A 345 -24.10 5.96 36.82
C PRO A 345 -22.94 5.71 37.77
N GLN A 346 -23.25 5.61 39.06
CA GLN A 346 -22.25 5.27 40.09
C GLN A 346 -21.76 3.84 39.93
N GLU A 347 -22.67 2.90 39.66
CA GLU A 347 -22.34 1.51 39.38
C GLU A 347 -22.03 1.32 37.89
N ARG A 348 -20.77 0.97 37.62
CA ARG A 348 -20.24 0.76 36.28
C ARG A 348 -19.02 -0.16 36.34
N ILE A 349 -18.78 -0.89 35.26
CA ILE A 349 -17.66 -1.82 35.16
C ILE A 349 -16.52 -1.15 34.39
N PRO A 350 -15.30 -1.07 34.96
CA PRO A 350 -14.14 -0.54 34.27
C PRO A 350 -13.80 -1.39 33.03
N VAL A 351 -13.41 -0.70 31.97
CA VAL A 351 -13.03 -1.29 30.69
C VAL A 351 -11.60 -0.85 30.37
N ILE A 352 -10.69 -1.81 30.22
CA ILE A 352 -9.35 -1.59 29.67
C ILE A 352 -9.43 -1.85 28.18
N ALA A 353 -9.28 -0.80 27.37
CA ALA A 353 -9.29 -0.87 25.93
C ALA A 353 -7.86 -0.99 25.38
N MET A 354 -7.60 -2.05 24.62
CA MET A 354 -6.38 -2.23 23.85
C MET A 354 -6.70 -1.96 22.37
N VAL A 355 -5.93 -1.07 21.74
CA VAL A 355 -6.20 -0.56 20.40
C VAL A 355 -5.09 -0.99 19.46
N ASP A 356 -5.44 -1.67 18.37
CA ASP A 356 -4.47 -1.99 17.31
C ASP A 356 -4.43 -0.94 16.24
N LYS A 357 -3.22 -0.70 15.76
CA LYS A 357 -3.00 0.09 14.56
C LYS A 357 -2.95 -0.83 13.37
N LYS A 358 -3.62 -0.42 12.31
CA LYS A 358 -3.53 -1.12 11.03
C LYS A 358 -2.07 -1.14 10.60
N THR A 359 -1.57 -2.30 10.18
CA THR A 359 -0.22 -2.42 9.62
C THR A 359 -0.15 -1.55 8.38
N VAL A 360 0.52 -0.42 8.50
CA VAL A 360 0.83 0.44 7.37
C VAL A 360 2.05 -0.16 6.67
N ALA A 361 2.05 -0.19 5.33
CA ALA A 361 3.28 -0.48 4.62
C ALA A 361 4.35 0.53 5.10
N PRO A 362 5.55 0.09 5.45
CA PRO A 362 6.57 0.99 6.00
C PRO A 362 6.87 2.11 5.01
N ASP A 363 7.12 3.31 5.52
CA ASP A 363 7.57 4.50 4.76
C ASP A 363 8.88 4.29 3.98
N THR A 364 9.49 3.10 4.10
CA THR A 364 10.62 2.70 3.26
C THR A 364 10.23 2.69 1.79
N PRO A 365 11.04 3.29 0.90
CA PRO A 365 10.77 3.30 -0.53
C PRO A 365 10.53 1.89 -1.05
N GLN A 366 9.42 1.67 -1.75
CA GLN A 366 9.16 0.42 -2.47
C GLN A 366 10.38 0.08 -3.34
N PRO A 367 10.90 -1.16 -3.28
CA PRO A 367 12.01 -1.57 -4.12
C PRO A 367 11.68 -1.36 -5.61
N LYS A 368 12.70 -1.00 -6.40
CA LYS A 368 12.55 -0.95 -7.85
C LYS A 368 12.10 -2.32 -8.36
N ALA A 369 11.23 -2.35 -9.36
CA ALA A 369 10.74 -3.58 -9.96
C ALA A 369 11.89 -4.50 -10.40
N ASP A 370 11.71 -5.81 -10.23
CA ASP A 370 12.63 -6.82 -10.73
C ASP A 370 12.52 -6.87 -12.25
N VAL A 371 13.64 -6.72 -12.96
CA VAL A 371 13.67 -6.72 -14.42
C VAL A 371 14.56 -7.88 -14.88
N LYS A 372 13.95 -8.84 -15.59
CA LYS A 372 14.64 -10.00 -16.15
C LYS A 372 14.51 -10.01 -17.66
N GLU A 373 15.60 -10.34 -18.34
CA GLU A 373 15.66 -10.44 -19.79
C GLU A 373 15.88 -11.89 -20.21
N SER A 374 15.14 -12.35 -21.21
CA SER A 374 15.33 -13.69 -21.79
C SER A 374 16.62 -13.75 -22.64
N PRO A 375 17.16 -14.96 -22.91
CA PRO A 375 18.08 -15.14 -24.03
C PRO A 375 17.48 -14.62 -25.34
N ALA A 376 18.35 -14.22 -26.28
CA ALA A 376 17.97 -13.79 -27.62
C ALA A 376 17.17 -14.89 -28.35
N LYS A 377 16.05 -14.50 -28.96
CA LYS A 377 15.18 -15.38 -29.76
C LYS A 377 14.91 -14.77 -31.14
N ASN A 378 14.47 -15.61 -32.08
CA ASN A 378 14.04 -15.23 -33.44
C ASN A 378 15.06 -14.37 -34.21
N PRO A 379 16.32 -14.83 -34.42
CA PRO A 379 17.30 -14.07 -35.18
C PRO A 379 16.81 -13.85 -36.63
N GLN A 380 16.78 -12.60 -37.07
CA GLN A 380 16.41 -12.20 -38.44
C GLN A 380 17.62 -11.54 -39.11
N SER A 381 18.14 -12.20 -40.14
CA SER A 381 19.33 -11.75 -40.89
C SER A 381 18.96 -10.80 -42.02
N ASP A 382 19.47 -9.57 -42.00
CA ASP A 382 19.47 -8.65 -43.14
C ASP A 382 20.84 -8.69 -43.83
N CYS A 383 20.97 -9.57 -44.83
CA CYS A 383 22.21 -9.74 -45.58
C CYS A 383 22.66 -8.47 -46.33
N LYS A 384 21.75 -7.54 -46.64
CA LYS A 384 22.09 -6.29 -47.32
C LYS A 384 22.75 -5.31 -46.36
N LYS A 385 22.23 -5.22 -45.13
CA LYS A 385 22.77 -4.36 -44.07
C LYS A 385 23.87 -5.02 -43.24
N LYS A 386 24.11 -6.33 -43.43
CA LYS A 386 25.08 -7.14 -42.66
C LYS A 386 24.77 -7.19 -41.16
N GLN A 387 23.48 -7.16 -40.83
CA GLN A 387 23.00 -7.06 -39.46
C GLN A 387 22.02 -8.17 -39.12
N VAL A 388 22.01 -8.59 -37.86
CA VAL A 388 21.02 -9.52 -37.30
C VAL A 388 20.20 -8.78 -36.27
N THR A 389 18.88 -8.84 -36.42
CA THR A 389 17.95 -8.37 -35.40
C THR A 389 17.52 -9.55 -34.54
N GLU A 390 17.67 -9.42 -33.24
CA GLU A 390 17.31 -10.41 -32.23
C GLU A 390 16.24 -9.82 -31.32
N THR A 391 15.27 -10.64 -30.94
CA THR A 391 14.20 -10.25 -30.02
C THR A 391 14.52 -10.76 -28.62
N PHE A 392 14.33 -9.91 -27.61
CA PHE A 392 14.48 -10.22 -26.19
C PHE A 392 13.13 -9.99 -25.50
N THR A 393 12.69 -10.92 -24.66
CA THR A 393 11.53 -10.65 -23.79
C THR A 393 12.04 -10.07 -22.48
N VAL A 394 11.66 -8.83 -22.20
CA VAL A 394 11.90 -8.17 -20.92
C VAL A 394 10.67 -8.36 -20.04
N THR A 395 10.85 -9.01 -18.89
CA THR A 395 9.80 -9.18 -17.87
C THR A 395 10.08 -8.22 -16.72
N THR A 396 9.12 -7.35 -16.42
CA THR A 396 9.17 -6.44 -15.27
C THR A 396 8.16 -6.89 -14.22
N THR A 397 8.62 -7.18 -13.01
CA THR A 397 7.78 -7.64 -11.90
C THR A 397 7.85 -6.61 -10.76
N PRO A 398 6.77 -5.87 -10.47
CA PRO A 398 6.75 -4.95 -9.34
C PRO A 398 6.77 -5.72 -8.01
N TYR A 399 7.14 -5.03 -6.92
CA TYR A 399 7.04 -5.58 -5.56
C TYR A 399 5.70 -5.19 -4.93
N LYS A 400 5.13 -6.06 -4.09
CA LYS A 400 4.02 -5.77 -3.18
C LYS A 400 4.45 -6.00 -1.73
N TRP A 401 3.84 -5.26 -0.80
CA TRP A 401 4.06 -5.48 0.62
C TRP A 401 3.28 -6.72 1.07
N ASP A 402 3.98 -7.69 1.65
CA ASP A 402 3.35 -8.83 2.31
C ASP A 402 3.18 -8.52 3.80
N THR A 403 1.93 -8.33 4.23
CA THR A 403 1.61 -7.98 5.62
C THR A 403 1.95 -9.10 6.59
N ALA A 404 1.96 -10.36 6.15
CA ALA A 404 2.24 -11.53 6.98
C ALA A 404 3.74 -11.63 7.32
N SER A 405 4.62 -11.59 6.32
CA SER A 405 6.08 -11.64 6.55
C SER A 405 6.69 -10.29 6.92
N LYS A 406 5.94 -9.19 6.76
CA LYS A 406 6.44 -7.81 6.87
C LYS A 406 7.63 -7.57 5.94
N THR A 407 7.54 -8.05 4.70
CA THR A 407 8.59 -7.86 3.68
C THR A 407 8.00 -7.51 2.31
N TRP A 408 8.83 -6.91 1.45
CA TRP A 408 8.48 -6.73 0.04
C TRP A 408 8.68 -8.03 -0.73
N VAL A 409 7.62 -8.53 -1.35
CA VAL A 409 7.62 -9.75 -2.18
C VAL A 409 7.26 -9.40 -3.62
N LEU A 410 7.66 -10.24 -4.58
CA LEU A 410 7.32 -10.02 -5.99
C LEU A 410 5.81 -10.15 -6.21
N ASP A 411 5.21 -9.18 -6.90
CA ASP A 411 3.82 -9.20 -7.32
C ASP A 411 3.70 -9.84 -8.71
N THR A 412 3.82 -11.17 -8.75
CA THR A 412 3.79 -11.96 -9.99
C THR A 412 2.51 -11.76 -10.80
N ASP A 413 1.39 -11.45 -10.14
CA ASP A 413 0.08 -11.23 -10.78
C ASP A 413 0.06 -9.92 -11.60
N LYS A 414 0.98 -8.99 -11.30
CA LYS A 414 1.15 -7.72 -12.03
C LYS A 414 2.42 -7.68 -12.88
N ALA A 415 3.06 -8.83 -13.12
CA ALA A 415 4.21 -8.90 -14.00
C ALA A 415 3.80 -8.53 -15.44
N THR A 416 4.60 -7.67 -16.08
CA THR A 416 4.41 -7.29 -17.49
C THR A 416 5.58 -7.78 -18.33
N THR A 417 5.32 -8.08 -19.60
CA THR A 417 6.33 -8.54 -20.56
C THR A 417 6.31 -7.67 -21.81
N GLU A 418 7.49 -7.26 -22.28
CA GLU A 418 7.67 -6.52 -23.53
C GLU A 418 8.75 -7.20 -24.38
N ASP A 419 8.47 -7.35 -25.67
CA ASP A 419 9.46 -7.84 -26.64
C ASP A 419 10.26 -6.65 -27.21
N VAL A 420 11.56 -6.62 -26.90
CA VAL A 420 12.50 -5.59 -27.34
C VAL A 420 13.39 -6.16 -28.45
N ASN A 421 13.39 -5.50 -29.60
CA ASN A 421 14.26 -5.86 -30.71
C ASN A 421 15.57 -5.07 -30.62
N ARG A 422 16.70 -5.77 -30.69
CA ARG A 422 18.03 -5.16 -30.79
C ARG A 422 18.77 -5.71 -31.99
N THR A 423 19.64 -4.89 -32.56
CA THR A 423 20.41 -5.25 -33.76
C THR A 423 21.88 -5.35 -33.40
N ARG A 424 22.53 -6.41 -33.89
CA ARG A 424 23.98 -6.59 -33.84
C ARG A 424 24.54 -6.83 -35.23
N GLU A 425 25.84 -6.62 -35.37
CA GLU A 425 26.56 -6.99 -36.58
C GLU A 425 26.56 -8.52 -36.76
N MET A 426 26.52 -8.97 -38.02
CA MET A 426 26.63 -10.39 -38.35
C MET A 426 28.00 -10.95 -37.94
N THR A 427 27.98 -12.16 -37.42
CA THR A 427 29.18 -12.99 -37.25
C THR A 427 29.73 -13.42 -38.61
N ASP A 428 30.99 -13.88 -38.65
CA ASP A 428 31.61 -14.30 -39.91
C ASP A 428 30.91 -15.50 -40.56
N ALA A 429 30.35 -16.42 -39.76
CA ALA A 429 29.56 -17.54 -40.26
C ALA A 429 28.22 -17.09 -40.88
N GLU A 430 27.56 -16.09 -40.27
CA GLU A 430 26.33 -15.49 -40.81
C GLU A 430 26.62 -14.73 -42.12
N LEU A 431 27.75 -14.00 -42.20
CA LEU A 431 28.19 -13.31 -43.42
C LEU A 431 28.54 -14.26 -44.56
N GLN A 432 29.18 -15.38 -44.24
CA GLN A 432 29.48 -16.43 -45.21
C GLN A 432 28.19 -17.06 -45.77
N THR A 433 27.19 -17.29 -44.92
CA THR A 433 25.87 -17.81 -45.34
C THR A 433 25.13 -16.83 -46.26
N CYS A 434 25.23 -15.52 -45.98
CA CYS A 434 24.65 -14.46 -46.81
C CYS A 434 25.36 -14.23 -48.15
N THR A 435 26.56 -14.79 -48.34
CA THR A 435 27.38 -14.59 -49.55
C THR A 435 27.54 -15.93 -50.28
N PRO A 436 26.69 -16.25 -51.28
CA PRO A 436 26.78 -17.53 -51.98
C PRO A 436 28.16 -17.70 -52.63
N GLN A 437 28.73 -18.90 -52.48
CA GLN A 437 30.05 -19.20 -53.04
C GLN A 437 30.02 -19.05 -54.57
N PRO A 438 30.92 -18.24 -55.16
CA PRO A 438 31.04 -18.14 -56.60
C PRO A 438 31.39 -19.50 -57.22
N LYS A 439 30.93 -19.72 -58.46
CA LYS A 439 31.41 -20.86 -59.25
C LYS A 439 32.91 -20.75 -59.45
N ALA A 440 33.61 -21.89 -59.53
CA ALA A 440 35.04 -21.92 -59.75
C ALA A 440 35.42 -21.09 -61.00
N ASP A 441 36.53 -20.35 -60.90
CA ASP A 441 37.07 -19.56 -62.01
C ASP A 441 37.74 -20.51 -63.01
N VAL A 442 37.26 -20.51 -64.25
CA VAL A 442 37.77 -21.39 -65.31
C VAL A 442 38.44 -20.52 -66.36
N LYS A 443 39.74 -20.72 -66.56
CA LYS A 443 40.55 -20.01 -67.55
C LYS A 443 41.19 -21.00 -68.50
N GLU A 444 41.12 -20.70 -69.80
CA GLU A 444 41.72 -21.50 -70.85
C GLU A 444 42.95 -20.76 -71.41
N SER A 445 44.05 -21.49 -71.61
CA SER A 445 45.25 -20.92 -72.24
C SER A 445 45.07 -20.76 -73.76
N PRO A 446 45.86 -19.92 -74.43
CA PRO A 446 46.02 -20.01 -75.88
C PRO A 446 46.43 -21.42 -76.31
N ALA A 447 46.06 -21.82 -77.53
CA ALA A 447 46.44 -23.10 -78.11
C ALA A 447 47.96 -23.31 -78.10
N LYS A 448 48.39 -24.51 -77.70
CA LYS A 448 49.80 -24.92 -77.67
C LYS A 448 49.98 -26.28 -78.33
N ASN A 449 51.22 -26.60 -78.69
CA ASN A 449 51.64 -27.88 -79.28
C ASN A 449 50.79 -28.35 -80.48
N PRO A 450 50.65 -27.54 -81.54
CA PRO A 450 49.89 -27.94 -82.72
C PRO A 450 50.50 -29.21 -83.34
N GLN A 451 49.70 -30.27 -83.42
CA GLN A 451 50.08 -31.54 -84.07
C GLN A 451 49.34 -31.66 -85.40
N SER A 452 50.09 -31.58 -86.50
CA SER A 452 49.58 -31.59 -87.86
C SER A 452 49.41 -33.01 -88.40
N ASP A 453 48.17 -33.45 -88.66
CA ASP A 453 47.89 -34.67 -89.42
C ASP A 453 47.64 -34.29 -90.89
N CYS A 454 48.74 -34.24 -91.66
CA CYS A 454 48.71 -33.92 -93.09
C CYS A 454 47.84 -34.86 -93.93
N LYS A 455 47.55 -36.09 -93.46
CA LYS A 455 46.69 -37.04 -94.19
C LYS A 455 45.22 -36.71 -94.01
N LYS A 456 44.83 -36.25 -92.81
CA LYS A 456 43.45 -35.86 -92.48
C LYS A 456 43.16 -34.37 -92.66
N LYS A 457 44.18 -33.55 -92.98
CA LYS A 457 44.09 -32.08 -93.11
C LYS A 457 43.64 -31.37 -91.84
N GLN A 458 43.95 -31.95 -90.69
CA GLN A 458 43.54 -31.45 -89.39
C GLN A 458 44.75 -31.15 -88.52
N VAL A 459 44.62 -30.14 -87.67
CA VAL A 459 45.57 -29.84 -86.60
C VAL A 459 44.88 -30.04 -85.26
N THR A 460 45.51 -30.83 -84.40
CA THR A 460 45.09 -30.96 -83.00
C THR A 460 45.88 -29.98 -82.17
N GLU A 461 45.15 -29.13 -81.45
CA GLU A 461 45.68 -28.11 -80.56
C GLU A 461 45.35 -28.49 -79.13
N THR A 462 46.34 -28.35 -78.24
CA THR A 462 46.16 -28.58 -76.81
C THR A 462 45.87 -27.26 -76.10
N PHE A 463 44.81 -27.23 -75.31
CA PHE A 463 44.44 -26.11 -74.44
C PHE A 463 44.58 -26.54 -73.00
N THR A 464 45.31 -25.78 -72.19
CA THR A 464 45.33 -26.04 -70.74
C THR A 464 44.18 -25.28 -70.11
N VAL A 465 43.21 -26.01 -69.56
CA VAL A 465 42.09 -25.47 -68.79
C VAL A 465 42.49 -25.48 -67.32
N THR A 466 42.54 -24.30 -66.71
CA THR A 466 42.79 -24.12 -65.28
C THR A 466 41.48 -23.82 -64.57
N THR A 467 41.07 -24.67 -63.63
CA THR A 467 39.90 -24.45 -62.77
C THR A 467 40.39 -24.09 -61.37
N THR A 468 40.03 -22.91 -60.87
CA THR A 468 40.42 -22.41 -59.55
C THR A 468 39.17 -22.27 -58.66
N PRO A 469 39.04 -23.06 -57.59
CA PRO A 469 37.93 -22.90 -56.66
C PRO A 469 38.09 -21.63 -55.81
N TYR A 470 37.01 -21.18 -55.17
CA TYR A 470 37.05 -20.07 -54.20
C TYR A 470 37.10 -20.59 -52.76
N LYS A 471 37.89 -19.95 -51.90
CA LYS A 471 37.87 -20.12 -50.44
C LYS A 471 37.36 -18.85 -49.75
N TRP A 472 36.70 -19.01 -48.61
CA TRP A 472 36.27 -17.88 -47.79
C TRP A 472 37.46 -17.32 -47.04
N ASP A 473 37.76 -16.04 -47.25
CA ASP A 473 38.77 -15.33 -46.47
C ASP A 473 38.12 -14.63 -45.29
N THR A 474 38.46 -15.08 -44.08
CA THR A 474 37.91 -14.53 -42.83
C THR A 474 38.38 -13.11 -42.55
N ALA A 475 39.56 -12.72 -43.07
CA ALA A 475 40.10 -11.37 -42.84
C ALA A 475 39.37 -10.31 -43.67
N SER A 476 39.17 -10.56 -44.97
CA SER A 476 38.43 -9.65 -45.86
C SER A 476 36.92 -9.89 -45.87
N LYS A 477 36.44 -11.00 -45.32
CA LYS A 477 35.04 -11.44 -45.33
C LYS A 477 34.47 -11.55 -46.75
N THR A 478 35.28 -12.09 -47.67
CA THR A 478 34.93 -12.29 -49.08
C THR A 478 35.44 -13.64 -49.59
N TRP A 479 34.86 -14.09 -50.71
CA TRP A 479 35.37 -15.25 -51.45
C TRP A 479 36.59 -14.83 -52.28
N VAL A 480 37.73 -15.46 -52.01
CA VAL A 480 38.99 -15.27 -52.75
C VAL A 480 39.37 -16.56 -53.48
N LEU A 481 40.13 -16.44 -54.57
CA LEU A 481 40.60 -17.62 -55.30
C LEU A 481 41.52 -18.46 -54.41
N ASP A 482 41.26 -19.77 -54.36
CA ASP A 482 42.10 -20.75 -53.69
C ASP A 482 43.13 -21.31 -54.67
N THR A 483 44.16 -20.53 -54.95
CA THR A 483 45.21 -20.88 -55.93
C THR A 483 45.94 -22.18 -55.56
N ASP A 484 46.00 -22.53 -54.28
CA ASP A 484 46.64 -23.74 -53.78
C ASP A 484 45.87 -25.02 -54.17
N LYS A 485 44.59 -24.88 -54.52
CA LYS A 485 43.71 -25.97 -54.99
C LYS A 485 43.34 -25.84 -56.47
N ALA A 486 44.04 -25.00 -57.23
CA ALA A 486 43.82 -24.91 -58.66
C ALA A 486 44.21 -26.23 -59.36
N THR A 487 43.35 -26.71 -60.24
CA THR A 487 43.59 -27.92 -61.04
C THR A 487 43.71 -27.57 -62.51
N THR A 488 44.65 -28.19 -63.21
CA THR A 488 44.85 -28.01 -64.65
C THR A 488 44.58 -29.31 -65.40
N GLU A 489 43.82 -29.22 -66.49
CA GLU A 489 43.58 -30.33 -67.41
C GLU A 489 43.91 -29.88 -68.84
N ASP A 490 44.64 -30.72 -69.58
CA ASP A 490 44.92 -30.47 -70.98
C ASP A 490 43.82 -31.07 -71.85
N VAL A 491 43.10 -30.19 -72.55
CA VAL A 491 42.01 -30.55 -73.45
C VAL A 491 42.50 -30.43 -74.87
N ASN A 492 42.51 -31.54 -75.60
CA ASN A 492 42.84 -31.57 -77.02
C ASN A 492 41.59 -31.29 -77.85
N ARG A 493 41.66 -30.29 -78.73
CA ARG A 493 40.61 -30.01 -79.72
C ARG A 493 41.22 -30.03 -81.10
N THR A 494 40.48 -30.55 -82.07
CA THR A 494 40.93 -30.66 -83.45
C THR A 494 40.19 -29.65 -84.32
N ARG A 495 40.93 -28.91 -85.14
CA ARG A 495 40.39 -28.02 -86.17
C ARG A 495 40.97 -28.36 -87.54
N GLU A 496 40.32 -27.89 -88.59
CA GLU A 496 40.86 -27.96 -89.94
C GLU A 496 42.14 -27.10 -90.05
N MET A 497 43.08 -27.56 -90.87
CA MET A 497 44.31 -26.82 -91.16
C MET A 497 44.01 -25.52 -91.92
N THR A 498 44.74 -24.46 -91.60
CA THR A 498 44.79 -23.25 -92.41
C THR A 498 45.58 -23.48 -93.71
N ASP A 499 45.39 -22.63 -94.72
CA ASP A 499 46.10 -22.74 -96.00
C ASP A 499 47.63 -22.70 -95.83
N ALA A 500 48.13 -21.94 -94.86
CA ALA A 500 49.56 -21.88 -94.53
C ALA A 500 50.07 -23.20 -93.93
N GLU A 501 49.29 -23.85 -93.06
CA GLU A 501 49.63 -25.15 -92.46
C GLU A 501 49.61 -26.27 -93.52
N LEU A 502 48.66 -26.24 -94.46
CA LEU A 502 48.58 -27.19 -95.59
C LEU A 502 49.78 -27.11 -96.54
N GLN A 503 50.34 -25.91 -96.77
CA GLN A 503 51.52 -25.76 -97.63
C GLN A 503 52.74 -26.52 -97.10
N THR A 504 52.91 -26.59 -95.77
CA THR A 504 54.04 -27.30 -95.13
C THR A 504 53.95 -28.82 -95.24
N CYS A 505 52.79 -29.38 -95.60
CA CYS A 505 52.53 -30.81 -95.74
C CYS A 505 52.89 -31.40 -97.12
N THR A 506 53.46 -30.62 -98.05
CA THR A 506 53.76 -31.03 -99.44
C THR A 506 55.28 -31.14 -99.69
N PRO A 507 55.84 -32.32 -100.04
CA PRO A 507 57.28 -32.46 -100.33
C PRO A 507 57.67 -31.88 -101.71
N GLN A 508 58.73 -31.05 -101.78
CA GLN A 508 59.23 -30.45 -103.04
C GLN A 508 60.08 -31.42 -103.89
N PRO A 509 60.01 -31.36 -105.25
CA PRO A 509 60.82 -32.19 -106.16
C PRO A 509 62.24 -31.64 -106.41
N LYS A 510 63.23 -32.55 -106.53
CA LYS A 510 64.67 -32.27 -106.72
C LYS A 510 65.02 -31.82 -108.14
N ALA A 511 65.80 -30.74 -108.27
CA ALA A 511 66.38 -30.24 -109.52
C ALA A 511 67.87 -30.63 -109.70
N GLN A 512 68.28 -30.86 -110.96
CA GLN A 512 69.63 -31.15 -111.43
C GLN A 512 70.53 -29.90 -111.45
N ALA A 513 71.83 -30.05 -111.17
CA ALA A 513 72.86 -29.08 -111.55
C ALA A 513 74.18 -29.79 -111.91
N LYS A 514 74.80 -29.34 -113.02
CA LYS A 514 75.99 -29.89 -113.66
C LYS A 514 77.17 -28.91 -113.48
N GLU A 515 78.33 -29.48 -113.17
CA GLU A 515 79.72 -29.06 -113.45
C GLU A 515 80.39 -27.80 -112.82
N ARG A 516 81.41 -28.15 -112.00
CA ARG A 516 82.86 -27.79 -112.03
C ARG A 516 83.38 -26.37 -111.73
N SER A 517 84.14 -26.36 -110.62
CA SER A 517 85.57 -26.00 -110.43
C SER A 517 86.01 -24.58 -110.02
N LEU A 518 86.57 -24.55 -108.80
CA LEU A 518 87.80 -23.90 -108.30
C LEU A 518 88.13 -22.43 -108.66
N ALA A 519 88.22 -21.59 -107.61
CA ALA A 519 89.47 -20.92 -107.22
C ALA A 519 89.40 -20.41 -105.76
N LEU A 520 90.49 -20.65 -105.03
CA LEU A 520 90.81 -20.20 -103.68
C LEU A 520 91.35 -18.76 -103.66
N THR A 521 91.27 -18.13 -102.48
CA THR A 521 92.17 -17.17 -101.79
C THR A 521 91.35 -15.99 -101.25
N GLY A 522 91.42 -15.55 -99.99
CA GLY A 522 92.23 -15.91 -98.83
C GLY A 522 92.29 -14.70 -97.87
N LEU A 523 92.31 -14.97 -96.55
CA LEU A 523 92.97 -14.20 -95.46
C LEU A 523 92.51 -12.73 -95.19
N SER A 524 92.53 -12.18 -93.97
CA SER A 524 92.93 -12.62 -92.63
C SER A 524 92.37 -11.66 -91.57
N SER A 525 92.35 -12.12 -90.29
CA SER A 525 92.79 -11.45 -89.04
C SER A 525 92.25 -10.05 -88.68
N SER A 526 92.04 -9.63 -87.43
CA SER A 526 92.16 -10.16 -86.07
C SER A 526 91.80 -9.00 -85.12
N ASN A 527 91.68 -9.33 -83.83
CA ASN A 527 91.78 -8.49 -82.63
C ASN A 527 90.48 -7.89 -82.11
N LEU A 528 90.05 -8.05 -80.85
CA LEU A 528 90.62 -8.26 -79.50
C LEU A 528 90.31 -7.03 -78.61
N LEU A 529 89.56 -7.31 -77.54
CA LEU A 529 89.78 -6.89 -76.14
C LEU A 529 89.61 -5.44 -75.67
N GLY A 530 89.02 -5.31 -74.46
CA GLY A 530 89.13 -4.14 -73.56
C GLY A 530 87.79 -3.75 -72.92
N ILE A 531 87.33 -4.25 -71.76
CA ILE A 531 87.74 -4.04 -70.34
C ILE A 531 87.03 -2.86 -69.63
N GLY A 532 86.43 -3.19 -68.46
CA GLY A 532 86.37 -2.39 -67.22
C GLY A 532 85.11 -1.56 -66.96
N ALA A 533 84.64 -1.23 -65.74
CA ALA A 533 84.81 -1.69 -64.35
C ALA A 533 83.98 -0.73 -63.45
N ALA A 534 83.51 -1.20 -62.27
CA ALA A 534 83.21 -0.43 -61.03
C ALA A 534 81.95 0.49 -61.00
N MET A 535 81.24 0.84 -59.90
CA MET A 535 81.37 0.81 -58.41
C MET A 535 79.98 1.10 -57.75
N PHE A 536 79.80 0.67 -56.47
CA PHE A 536 79.09 1.26 -55.28
C PHE A 536 77.74 2.04 -55.45
N ALA A 537 76.62 1.81 -54.74
CA ALA A 537 76.25 1.68 -53.30
C ALA A 537 75.48 2.93 -52.74
N VAL A 538 74.52 2.66 -51.83
CA VAL A 538 73.96 3.48 -50.72
C VAL A 538 72.62 4.27 -50.88
N GLY A 539 71.73 4.07 -49.88
CA GLY A 539 70.77 5.05 -49.31
C GLY A 539 69.31 4.83 -49.72
N VAL A 540 68.35 4.34 -48.92
CA VAL A 540 67.82 4.75 -47.58
C VAL A 540 67.29 6.18 -47.53
N ILE A 541 66.15 6.33 -46.83
CA ILE A 541 65.38 7.53 -46.46
C ILE A 541 64.38 7.93 -47.56
N GLY A 542 63.07 7.92 -47.37
CA GLY A 542 62.25 7.97 -46.16
C GLY A 542 61.16 9.02 -46.43
N LEU A 543 59.90 8.75 -46.09
CA LEU A 543 58.94 9.82 -45.79
C LEU A 543 57.77 9.29 -44.97
N SER A 544 57.95 9.53 -43.68
CA SER A 544 56.95 9.59 -42.64
C SER A 544 55.83 10.59 -42.97
N THR A 545 54.61 10.10 -42.83
CA THR A 545 53.46 10.69 -42.11
C THR A 545 53.38 12.20 -41.83
N ARG A 546 52.12 12.64 -41.99
CA ARG A 546 51.34 13.59 -41.15
C ARG A 546 51.61 15.09 -41.28
N LYS A 547 50.57 15.81 -41.72
CA LYS A 547 49.73 16.60 -40.79
C LYS A 547 48.45 17.17 -41.43
N ARG A 548 47.40 17.15 -40.59
CA ARG A 548 46.29 18.13 -40.46
C ARG A 548 45.23 18.12 -41.59
N SER A 549 43.95 18.30 -41.33
CA SER A 549 43.23 18.81 -40.14
C SER A 549 41.79 18.29 -40.15
N LYS A 550 41.27 17.95 -38.97
CA LYS A 550 39.85 18.11 -38.64
C LYS A 550 39.68 19.49 -38.01
N GLU A 551 38.67 20.22 -38.46
CA GLU A 551 37.65 20.76 -37.54
C GLU A 551 36.61 19.66 -37.31
#